data_AF-A0A353C8X6-F1
#
_entry.id   AF-A0A353C8X6-F1
#
_cell.length_a   1.000
_cell.length_b   1.000
_cell.length_c   1.000
_cell.angle_alpha   90.00
_cell.angle_beta   90.00
_cell.angle_gamma   90.00
#
_symmetry.space_group_name_H-M   'P 1'
#
loop_
_entity.id
_entity.type
_entity.pdbx_description
1 polymer ?
#
loop_
_entity_poly.entity_id
_entity_poly.type
_entity_poly.pdbx_seq_one_letter_code
_entity_poly.pdbx_strand_id
1 'polypeptide(L)' 'NIREGLEWVLANKERFSIRVVNISAGGDDEQSYLNDPLSQAVEQCTAAGITVVCAVGNAGHLPDHP' A
#
# COMPACT_ATOMS: atom_id res chain seq x y z
N ASN A 1 -1.06 8.38 7.25
CA ASN A 1 -2.36 8.28 6.56
C ASN A 1 -2.54 6.99 5.78
N ILE A 2 -1.75 6.66 4.74
CA ILE A 2 -1.98 5.42 3.95
C ILE A 2 -1.79 4.16 4.83
N ARG A 3 -0.69 4.10 5.59
CA ARG A 3 -0.40 3.00 6.53
C ARG A 3 -1.55 2.74 7.50
N GLU A 4 -2.06 3.79 8.15
CA GLU A 4 -3.17 3.69 9.11
C GLU A 4 -4.45 3.16 8.44
N GLY A 5 -4.69 3.50 7.17
CA GLY A 5 -5.78 2.93 6.37
C GLY A 5 -5.64 1.42 6.18
N LEU A 6 -4.43 0.92 5.91
CA LEU A 6 -4.16 -0.51 5.77
C LEU A 6 -4.31 -1.25 7.11
N GLU A 7 -3.85 -0.65 8.21
CA GLU A 7 -4.05 -1.18 9.57
C GLU A 7 -5.54 -1.31 9.89
N TRP A 8 -6.36 -0.32 9.53
CA TRP A 8 -7.81 -0.40 9.69
C TRP A 8 -8.43 -1.49 8.83
N VAL A 9 -7.99 -1.64 7.58
CA VAL A 9 -8.47 -2.70 6.68
C VAL A 9 -8.18 -4.08 7.26
N LEU A 10 -6.95 -4.32 7.74
CA LEU A 10 -6.58 -5.57 8.41
C LEU A 10 -7.50 -5.86 9.60
N ALA A 11 -7.70 -4.87 10.48
CA ALA A 11 -8.54 -5.00 11.66
C ALA A 11 -10.03 -5.26 11.34
N ASN A 12 -10.52 -4.86 10.17
CA ASN A 12 -11.92 -4.96 9.78
C ASN A 12 -12.18 -5.95 8.62
N LYS A 13 -11.16 -6.68 8.17
CA LYS A 13 -11.23 -7.54 7.00
C LYS A 13 -12.39 -8.53 7.09
N GLU A 14 -12.51 -9.23 8.22
CA GLU A 14 -13.55 -10.25 8.42
C GLU A 14 -14.93 -9.60 8.52
N ARG A 15 -15.04 -8.51 9.29
CA ARG A 15 -16.29 -7.78 9.51
C ARG A 15 -16.95 -7.35 8.21
N PHE A 16 -16.16 -6.86 7.25
CA PHE A 16 -16.66 -6.37 5.97
C PHE A 16 -16.36 -7.30 4.79
N SER A 17 -15.81 -8.49 5.03
CA SER A 17 -15.39 -9.41 3.98
C SER A 17 -14.47 -8.76 2.94
N ILE A 18 -13.50 -7.97 3.39
CA ILE A 18 -12.56 -7.27 2.52
C ILE A 18 -11.61 -8.30 1.89
N ARG A 19 -11.56 -8.31 0.55
CA ARG A 19 -10.69 -9.22 -0.21
C ARG A 19 -9.71 -8.49 -1.13
N VAL A 20 -10.01 -7.23 -1.46
CA VAL A 20 -9.20 -6.41 -2.37
C VAL A 20 -9.08 -5.00 -1.80
N VAL A 21 -7.88 -4.42 -1.89
CA VAL A 21 -7.59 -3.02 -1.56
C VAL A 21 -6.97 -2.35 -2.79
N ASN A 22 -7.46 -1.16 -3.12
CA ASN A 22 -6.90 -0.32 -4.17
C ASN A 22 -6.23 0.92 -3.53
N ILE A 23 -4.95 1.12 -3.82
CA ILE A 23 -4.17 2.28 -3.39
C ILE A 23 -3.85 3.14 -4.61
N SER A 24 -4.71 4.11 -4.89
CA SER A 24 -4.48 5.13 -5.92
C SER A 24 -3.97 6.42 -5.29
N ALA A 25 -2.86 6.32 -4.55
CA ALA A 25 -2.19 7.43 -3.88
C ALA A 25 -0.68 7.19 -3.90
N GLY A 26 0.11 8.27 -3.86
CA GLY A 26 1.56 8.24 -3.67
C GLY A 26 1.95 8.96 -2.38
N GLY A 27 3.09 8.59 -1.81
CA GLY A 27 3.74 9.31 -0.70
C GLY A 27 4.98 10.04 -1.20
N ASP A 28 5.52 10.92 -0.36
CA ASP A 28 6.54 11.90 -0.77
C ASP A 28 7.98 11.36 -0.69
N ASP A 29 8.24 10.29 0.08
CA ASP A 29 9.59 9.77 0.32
C ASP A 29 9.78 8.37 -0.26
N GLU A 30 10.76 8.23 -1.15
CA GLU A 30 11.22 6.94 -1.63
C GLU A 30 12.08 6.22 -0.59
N GLN A 31 11.72 4.98 -0.28
CA GLN A 31 12.49 4.11 0.59
C GLN A 31 12.47 2.67 0.05
N SER A 32 13.49 1.89 0.42
CA SER A 32 13.51 0.46 0.11
C SER A 32 12.30 -0.24 0.73
N TYR A 33 11.60 -1.06 -0.05
CA TYR A 33 10.45 -1.84 0.38
C TYR A 33 10.74 -2.74 1.59
N LEU A 34 12.01 -3.09 1.83
CA LEU A 34 12.43 -3.89 2.98
C LEU A 34 12.24 -3.15 4.31
N ASN A 35 12.40 -1.82 4.28
CA ASN A 35 12.45 -0.99 5.49
C ASN A 35 11.25 -0.04 5.59
N ASP A 36 10.58 0.25 4.48
CA ASP A 36 9.43 1.13 4.43
C ASP A 36 8.24 0.55 5.23
N PRO A 37 7.78 1.23 6.30
CA PRO A 37 6.64 0.78 7.09
C PRO A 37 5.35 0.63 6.27
N LEU A 38 5.17 1.39 5.18
CA LEU A 38 4.01 1.25 4.31
C LEU A 38 4.07 -0.07 3.53
N SER A 39 5.21 -0.39 2.94
CA SER A 39 5.46 -1.66 2.26
C SER A 39 5.25 -2.85 3.20
N GLN A 40 5.73 -2.78 4.43
CA GLN A 40 5.49 -3.83 5.43
C GLN A 40 4.00 -4.02 5.76
N ALA A 41 3.21 -2.95 5.83
CA ALA A 41 1.77 -3.05 6.02
C ALA A 41 1.06 -3.69 4.82
N VAL A 42 1.50 -3.39 3.58
CA VAL A 42 1.00 -4.06 2.36
C VAL A 42 1.32 -5.56 2.38
N GLU A 43 2.52 -5.94 2.81
CA GLU A 43 2.91 -7.34 2.97
C GLU A 43 2.02 -8.06 3.99
N GLN A 44 1.71 -7.41 5.13
CA GLN A 44 0.78 -7.95 6.13
C GLN A 44 -0.63 -8.15 5.56
N CYS A 45 -1.16 -7.18 4.79
CA CYS A 45 -2.44 -7.34 4.10
C CYS A 45 -2.43 -8.53 3.13
N THR A 46 -1.36 -8.66 2.35
CA THR A 46 -1.19 -9.74 1.36
C THR A 46 -1.11 -11.10 2.05
N ALA A 47 -0.31 -11.21 3.12
CA ALA A 47 -0.21 -12.42 3.94
C ALA A 47 -1.55 -12.79 4.60
N ALA A 48 -2.38 -11.80 4.94
CA ALA A 48 -3.74 -12.02 5.43
C ALA A 48 -4.75 -12.42 4.33
N GLY A 49 -4.31 -12.59 3.08
CA GLY A 49 -5.15 -13.01 1.95
C GLY A 49 -5.96 -11.88 1.31
N ILE A 50 -5.52 -10.63 1.45
CA ILE A 50 -6.10 -9.47 0.76
C ILE A 50 -5.25 -9.19 -0.49
N THR A 51 -5.88 -9.11 -1.66
CA THR A 51 -5.19 -8.66 -2.88
C THR A 51 -5.01 -7.14 -2.83
N VAL A 52 -3.78 -6.66 -2.84
CA VAL A 52 -3.48 -5.23 -2.87
C VAL A 52 -3.09 -4.82 -4.29
N VAL A 53 -3.72 -3.77 -4.80
CA VAL A 53 -3.41 -3.16 -6.11
C VAL A 53 -3.02 -1.71 -5.87
N CYS A 54 -1.88 -1.29 -6.41
CA CYS A 54 -1.33 0.05 -6.21
C CYS A 54 -1.05 0.74 -7.55
N ALA A 55 -1.19 2.05 -7.59
CA ALA A 55 -0.70 2.86 -8.71
C ALA A 55 0.84 2.87 -8.73
N VAL A 56 1.43 2.91 -9.93
CA VAL A 56 2.89 3.04 -10.12
C VAL A 56 3.41 4.47 -9.92
N GLY A 57 2.51 5.45 -9.83
CA GLY A 57 2.83 6.88 -9.79
C GLY A 57 2.80 7.55 -11.16
N ASN A 58 2.82 8.89 -11.17
CA ASN A 58 2.64 9.71 -12.38
C ASN A 58 3.90 10.50 -12.79
N ALA A 59 5.01 10.31 -12.07
CA ALA A 59 6.20 11.14 -12.20
C ALA A 59 7.22 10.61 -13.23
N GLY A 60 6.95 9.48 -13.90
CA GLY A 60 7.85 8.86 -14.90
C GLY A 60 8.09 9.69 -16.18
N HIS A 61 7.54 10.89 -16.30
CA HIS A 61 7.85 11.85 -17.36
C HIS A 61 8.97 12.83 -16.97
N LEU A 62 9.42 12.82 -15.70
CA LEU A 62 10.48 13.69 -15.22
C LEU A 62 11.85 13.17 -15.70
N PRO A 63 12.76 14.05 -16.17
CA PRO A 63 14.05 13.64 -16.74
C PRO A 63 14.92 12.80 -15.80
N ASP A 64 14.81 13.07 -14.51
CA ASP A 64 15.60 12.45 -13.44
C ASP A 64 14.72 11.62 -12.51
N HIS A 65 13.57 11.10 -12.99
CA HIS A 65 12.78 10.16 -12.22
C HIS A 65 13.59 8.88 -12.00
N PRO A 66 13.76 8.42 -10.75
CA PRO A 66 14.46 7.17 -10.47
C PRO A 66 13.77 5.93 -11.09
#